data_AF-A0A1B0GKP0-F1
#
_entry.id   AF-A0A1B0GKP0-F1
#
_cell.length_a   1.000
_cell.length_b   1.000
_cell.length_c   1.000
_cell.angle_alpha   90.00
_cell.angle_beta   90.00
_cell.angle_gamma   90.00
#
_symmetry.space_group_name_H-M   'P 1'
#
loop_
_entity.id
_entity.type
_entity.pdbx_description
1 polymer ?
#
loop_
_entity_poly.entity_id
_entity_poly.type
_entity_poly.pdbx_seq_one_letter_code
_entity_poly.pdbx_strand_id
1 'polypeptide(L)'
;MWISFLIPKIEDGNNFGVSIQEDTLSEIQTVESESAALFEQISRYFISRAKVISKVAKYPHVEDYTDELDEKEYLSLWLVMCEVRNRYCSLHDIVTKNLEKLKKPRSSNAESLY
;
A
#
# COMPACT_ATOMS: atom_id res chain seq x y z
N MET A 1 11.52 2.24 5.43
CA MET A 1 12.93 2.49 5.81
C MET A 1 13.11 3.44 6.98
N TRP A 2 12.60 4.68 6.95
CA TRP A 2 12.84 5.66 8.03
C TRP A 2 12.49 5.14 9.44
N ILE A 3 11.28 4.57 9.62
CA ILE A 3 10.85 3.99 10.91
C ILE A 3 11.74 2.82 11.32
N SER A 4 12.11 1.94 10.38
CA SER A 4 12.98 0.78 10.64
C SER A 4 14.32 1.18 11.26
N PHE A 5 14.90 2.31 10.85
CA PHE A 5 16.14 2.84 11.43
C PHE A 5 15.97 3.51 12.80
N LEU A 6 14.74 3.80 13.20
CA LEU A 6 14.41 4.38 14.51
C LEU A 6 14.01 3.33 15.55
N ILE A 7 13.91 2.05 15.17
CA ILE A 7 13.66 0.96 16.11
C ILE A 7 14.90 0.80 17.01
N PRO A 8 14.75 0.93 18.33
CA PRO A 8 15.88 0.87 19.26
C PRO A 8 16.32 -0.58 19.51
N LYS A 9 17.44 -0.74 20.22
CA LYS A 9 17.90 -2.07 20.69
C LYS A 9 16.81 -2.75 21.50
N ILE A 10 16.66 -4.07 21.37
CA ILE A 10 15.70 -4.87 22.16
C ILE A 10 16.05 -4.80 23.65
N GLU A 11 15.03 -4.59 24.50
CA GLU A 11 15.09 -4.54 25.96
C GLU A 11 13.83 -5.19 26.54
N ASP A 12 13.88 -5.67 27.79
CA ASP A 12 12.75 -6.41 28.42
C ASP A 12 11.56 -5.51 28.83
N GLY A 13 11.75 -4.19 28.87
CA GLY A 13 10.74 -3.24 29.35
C GLY A 13 10.63 -1.98 28.51
N ASN A 14 9.59 -1.18 28.76
CA ASN A 14 9.32 0.09 28.07
C ASN A 14 9.13 -0.04 26.55
N ASN A 15 8.50 -1.14 26.09
CA ASN A 15 8.35 -1.45 24.66
C ASN A 15 7.04 -0.93 24.04
N PHE A 16 6.19 -0.20 24.77
CA PHE A 16 4.93 0.33 24.21
C PHE A 16 5.16 1.26 23.01
N GLY A 17 6.16 2.14 23.05
CA GLY A 17 6.46 2.97 21.88
C GLY A 17 7.11 2.17 20.74
N VAL A 18 7.80 1.06 21.05
CA VAL A 18 8.37 0.16 20.03
C VAL A 18 7.24 -0.58 19.32
N SER A 19 6.21 -1.07 20.02
CA SER A 19 5.05 -1.70 19.37
C SER A 19 4.32 -0.72 18.46
N ILE A 20 4.23 0.56 18.83
CA ILE A 20 3.68 1.61 17.93
C ILE A 20 4.53 1.75 16.65
N GLN A 21 5.85 1.68 16.75
CA GLN A 21 6.74 1.70 15.58
C GLN A 21 6.50 0.47 14.69
N GLU A 22 6.38 -0.72 15.29
CA GLU A 22 6.12 -1.97 14.58
C GLU A 22 4.77 -1.96 13.87
N ASP A 23 3.70 -1.54 14.56
CA ASP A 23 2.35 -1.46 13.99
C ASP A 23 2.30 -0.45 12.82
N THR A 24 2.91 0.73 13.00
CA THR A 24 2.95 1.74 11.94
C THR A 24 3.78 1.26 10.74
N LEU A 25 4.91 0.58 10.99
CA LEU A 25 5.74 0.00 9.93
C LEU A 25 5.00 -1.10 9.17
N SER A 26 4.24 -1.95 9.87
CA SER A 26 3.42 -3.01 9.28
C SER A 26 2.35 -2.47 8.34
N GLU A 27 1.67 -1.38 8.73
CA GLU A 27 0.68 -0.71 7.87
C GLU A 27 1.34 -0.16 6.60
N ILE A 28 2.53 0.47 6.73
CA ILE A 28 3.28 0.98 5.57
C ILE A 28 3.68 -0.17 4.62
N GLN A 29 4.13 -1.30 5.15
CA GLN A 29 4.49 -2.48 4.35
C GLN A 29 3.28 -3.12 3.68
N THR A 30 2.12 -3.09 4.33
CA THR A 30 0.85 -3.54 3.74
C THR A 30 0.50 -2.68 2.53
N VAL A 31 0.53 -1.35 2.68
CA VAL A 31 0.26 -0.42 1.57
C VAL A 31 1.26 -0.58 0.43
N GLU A 32 2.55 -0.80 0.74
CA GLU A 32 3.58 -1.07 -0.27
C GLU A 32 3.26 -2.34 -1.07
N SER A 33 2.90 -3.42 -0.39
CA SER A 33 2.58 -4.72 -1.00
C SER A 33 1.33 -4.65 -1.89
N GLU A 34 0.27 -3.99 -1.40
CA GLU A 34 -0.95 -3.76 -2.18
C GLU A 34 -0.66 -2.90 -3.42
N SER A 35 0.13 -1.84 -3.27
CA SER A 35 0.52 -0.97 -4.38
C SER A 35 1.29 -1.73 -5.47
N ALA A 36 2.19 -2.65 -5.09
CA ALA A 36 2.89 -3.50 -6.04
C ALA A 36 1.94 -4.40 -6.86
N ALA A 37 0.89 -4.94 -6.22
CA ALA A 37 -0.11 -5.75 -6.91
C ALA A 37 -0.94 -4.93 -7.91
N LEU A 38 -1.24 -3.66 -7.60
CA LEU A 38 -1.90 -2.72 -8.51
C LEU A 38 -1.05 -2.43 -9.74
N PHE A 39 0.27 -2.27 -9.58
CA PHE A 39 1.19 -2.13 -10.71
C PHE A 39 1.22 -3.35 -11.62
N GLU A 40 1.16 -4.57 -11.06
CA GLU A 40 1.10 -5.81 -11.85
C GLU A 40 -0.20 -5.90 -12.68
N GLN A 41 -1.31 -5.36 -12.17
CA GLN A 41 -2.59 -5.37 -12.87
C GLN A 41 -2.54 -4.64 -14.22
N ILE A 42 -1.78 -3.53 -14.30
CA ILE A 42 -1.60 -2.76 -15.55
C ILE A 42 -1.03 -3.66 -16.66
N SER A 43 -0.01 -4.48 -16.33
CA SER A 43 0.59 -5.40 -17.30
C SER A 43 -0.39 -6.52 -17.70
N ARG A 44 -1.21 -7.00 -16.75
CA ARG A 44 -2.22 -8.04 -17.01
C ARG A 44 -3.34 -7.56 -17.94
N TYR A 45 -3.70 -6.29 -17.89
CA TYR A 45 -4.64 -5.69 -18.83
C TYR A 45 -4.13 -5.80 -20.27
N PHE A 46 -2.89 -5.38 -20.55
CA PHE A 46 -2.33 -5.45 -21.89
C PHE A 46 -2.27 -6.88 -22.45
N ILE A 47 -1.89 -7.85 -21.61
CA ILE A 47 -1.88 -9.28 -22.00
C ILE A 47 -3.30 -9.75 -22.33
N SER A 48 -4.28 -9.40 -21.50
CA SER A 48 -5.68 -9.80 -21.70
C SER A 48 -6.26 -9.17 -22.97
N ARG A 49 -5.98 -7.88 -23.18
CA ARG A 49 -6.40 -7.13 -24.36
C ARG A 49 -5.80 -7.69 -25.64
N ALA A 50 -4.51 -8.05 -25.63
CA ALA A 50 -3.86 -8.69 -26.77
C ALA A 50 -4.52 -10.02 -27.15
N LYS A 51 -4.93 -10.83 -26.16
CA LYS A 51 -5.66 -12.09 -26.40
C LYS A 51 -7.04 -11.84 -27.03
N VAL A 52 -7.76 -10.82 -26.57
CA VAL A 52 -9.05 -10.42 -27.15
C VAL A 52 -8.88 -9.98 -28.60
N ILE A 53 -7.93 -9.07 -28.88
CA ILE A 53 -7.62 -8.60 -30.25
C ILE A 53 -7.27 -9.77 -31.17
N SER A 54 -6.48 -10.73 -30.68
CA SER A 54 -6.12 -11.93 -31.46
C SER A 54 -7.34 -12.77 -31.83
N LYS A 55 -8.35 -12.85 -30.96
CA LYS A 55 -9.61 -13.56 -31.24
C LYS A 55 -10.48 -12.81 -32.25
N VAL A 56 -10.61 -11.48 -32.10
CA VAL A 56 -11.31 -10.63 -33.06
C VAL A 56 -10.72 -10.78 -34.46
N ALA A 57 -9.39 -10.72 -34.58
CA ALA A 57 -8.71 -10.88 -35.86
C ALA A 57 -8.92 -12.28 -36.48
N LYS A 58 -8.98 -13.33 -35.66
CA LYS A 58 -9.15 -14.72 -36.12
C LYS A 58 -10.61 -15.07 -36.46
N TYR A 59 -11.57 -14.44 -35.79
CA TYR A 59 -13.00 -14.72 -35.91
C TYR A 59 -13.79 -13.42 -36.09
N PRO A 60 -13.64 -12.72 -37.23
CA PRO A 60 -14.18 -11.36 -37.41
C PRO A 60 -15.71 -11.29 -37.48
N HIS A 61 -16.39 -12.43 -37.64
CA HIS A 61 -17.85 -12.53 -37.66
C HIS A 61 -18.46 -12.80 -36.27
N VAL A 62 -17.63 -12.92 -35.23
CA VAL A 62 -18.08 -13.13 -33.85
C VAL A 62 -17.95 -11.82 -33.08
N GLU A 63 -19.07 -11.13 -32.90
CA GLU A 63 -19.14 -9.81 -32.24
C GLU A 63 -18.92 -9.90 -30.71
N ASP A 64 -19.16 -11.07 -30.09
CA ASP A 64 -18.96 -11.28 -28.64
C ASP A 64 -17.53 -11.03 -28.14
N TYR A 65 -16.53 -11.00 -29.04
CA TYR A 65 -15.16 -10.72 -28.66
C TYR A 65 -14.85 -9.23 -28.47
N THR A 66 -15.74 -8.31 -28.88
CA THR A 66 -15.41 -6.87 -28.88
C THR A 66 -15.72 -6.13 -27.58
N ASP A 67 -16.12 -6.78 -26.49
CA ASP A 67 -16.79 -6.06 -25.40
C ASP A 67 -16.18 -6.08 -23.98
N GLU A 68 -16.57 -5.02 -23.25
CA GLU A 68 -16.40 -4.64 -21.83
C GLU A 68 -15.00 -4.55 -21.20
N LEU A 69 -13.95 -5.16 -21.77
CA LEU A 69 -12.63 -5.20 -21.13
C LEU A 69 -12.05 -3.79 -20.88
N ASP A 70 -12.13 -2.91 -21.87
CA ASP A 70 -11.56 -1.55 -21.80
C ASP A 70 -12.35 -0.66 -20.84
N GLU A 71 -13.69 -0.81 -20.79
CA GLU A 71 -14.54 -0.07 -19.85
C GLU A 71 -14.31 -0.51 -18.40
N LYS A 72 -14.19 -1.83 -18.18
CA LYS A 72 -13.84 -2.38 -16.87
C LYS A 72 -12.47 -1.90 -16.40
N GLU A 73 -11.49 -1.86 -17.31
CA GLU A 73 -10.15 -1.36 -16.97
C GLU A 73 -10.18 0.13 -16.61
N TYR A 74 -10.93 0.94 -17.35
CA TYR A 74 -11.10 2.36 -17.03
C TYR A 74 -11.66 2.57 -15.61
N LEU A 75 -12.73 1.86 -15.24
CA LEU A 75 -13.29 1.93 -13.89
C LEU A 75 -12.28 1.42 -12.85
N SER A 76 -11.57 0.32 -13.15
CA SER A 76 -10.55 -0.23 -12.26
C SER A 76 -9.45 0.79 -11.98
N LEU A 77 -8.91 1.46 -13.01
CA LEU A 77 -7.89 2.50 -12.86
C LEU A 77 -8.38 3.69 -12.04
N TRP A 78 -9.65 4.10 -12.22
CA TRP A 78 -10.24 5.15 -11.41
C TRP A 78 -10.31 4.76 -9.92
N LEU A 79 -10.71 3.52 -9.63
CA LEU A 79 -10.72 2.98 -8.26
C LEU A 79 -9.32 2.90 -7.67
N VAL A 80 -8.32 2.48 -8.45
CA VAL A 80 -6.90 2.48 -8.04
C VAL A 80 -6.46 3.88 -7.62
N MET A 81 -6.78 4.92 -8.39
CA MET A 81 -6.42 6.30 -8.02
C MET A 81 -7.09 6.77 -6.73
N CYS A 82 -8.34 6.37 -6.52
CA CYS A 82 -9.05 6.63 -5.26
C CYS A 82 -8.37 5.91 -4.09
N GLU A 83 -7.98 4.65 -4.26
CA GLU A 83 -7.27 3.86 -3.26
C GLU A 83 -5.92 4.49 -2.90
N VAL A 84 -5.11 4.86 -3.89
CA VAL A 84 -3.82 5.55 -3.69
C VAL A 84 -4.00 6.80 -2.84
N ARG A 85 -4.96 7.67 -3.19
CA ARG A 85 -5.28 8.87 -2.40
C ARG A 85 -5.65 8.52 -0.96
N ASN A 86 -6.54 7.54 -0.78
CA ASN A 86 -7.00 7.14 0.53
C ASN A 86 -5.86 6.57 1.39
N ARG A 87 -4.96 5.76 0.80
CA ARG A 87 -3.78 5.24 1.50
C ARG A 87 -2.81 6.33 1.91
N TYR A 88 -2.58 7.35 1.07
CA TYR A 88 -1.79 8.52 1.50
C TYR A 88 -2.42 9.25 2.68
N CYS A 89 -3.75 9.46 2.68
CA CYS A 89 -4.45 10.09 3.80
C CYS A 89 -4.33 9.26 5.09
N SER A 90 -4.57 7.96 5.02
CA SER A 90 -4.49 7.05 6.17
C SER A 90 -3.06 6.96 6.72
N LEU A 91 -2.05 6.81 5.85
CA LEU A 91 -0.65 6.78 6.24
C LEU A 91 -0.20 8.11 6.86
N HIS A 92 -0.62 9.24 6.29
CA HIS A 92 -0.34 10.56 6.86
C HIS A 92 -0.95 10.69 8.26
N ASP A 93 -2.21 10.27 8.43
CA ASP A 93 -2.92 10.33 9.70
C ASP A 93 -2.24 9.48 10.79
N ILE A 94 -1.97 8.20 10.52
CA ILE A 94 -1.35 7.29 11.51
C ILE A 94 0.07 7.73 11.86
N VAL A 95 0.87 8.16 10.87
CA VAL A 95 2.25 8.64 11.12
C VAL A 95 2.24 9.92 11.94
N THR A 96 1.35 10.87 11.62
CA THR A 96 1.29 12.16 12.31
C THR A 96 0.82 11.99 13.76
N LYS A 97 -0.22 11.18 13.99
CA LYS A 97 -0.74 10.91 15.34
C LYS A 97 0.30 10.23 16.24
N ASN A 98 1.15 9.38 15.67
CA ASN A 98 2.14 8.62 16.42
C ASN A 98 3.57 9.21 16.38
N LEU A 99 3.76 10.39 15.77
CA LEU A 99 5.08 10.92 15.42
C LEU A 99 6.06 11.01 16.59
N GLU A 100 5.59 11.35 17.79
CA GLU A 100 6.44 11.41 18.98
C GLU A 100 6.99 10.03 19.36
N LYS A 101 6.12 9.01 19.39
CA LYS A 101 6.51 7.63 19.71
C LYS A 101 7.35 7.00 18.60
N LEU A 102 7.12 7.39 17.34
CA LEU A 102 7.97 6.97 16.22
C LEU A 102 9.40 7.49 16.35
N LYS A 103 9.59 8.72 16.85
CA LYS A 103 10.91 9.34 17.04
C LYS A 103 11.58 8.95 18.36
N LYS A 104 10.79 8.81 19.43
CA LYS A 104 11.25 8.54 20.80
C LYS A 104 10.35 7.45 21.43
N PRO A 105 10.57 6.18 21.09
CA PRO A 105 9.70 5.09 21.53
C PRO A 105 9.81 4.79 23.03
N ARG A 106 10.97 5.07 23.64
CA ARG A 106 11.21 4.91 25.09
C ARG A 106 11.23 6.27 25.78
N SER A 107 10.46 6.41 26.86
CA SER A 107 10.62 7.52 27.79
C SER A 107 11.94 7.38 28.55
N SER A 108 12.69 8.48 28.69
CA SER A 108 13.81 8.53 29.62
C SER A 108 13.25 8.57 31.04
N ASN A 109 13.44 7.50 31.82
CA ASN A 109 13.07 7.49 33.24
C ASN A 109 14.01 8.38 34.10
N ALA A 110 14.86 9.21 33.48
CA ALA A 110 15.77 10.10 34.20
C ALA A 110 15.07 11.30 34.87
N GLU A 111 13.83 11.64 34.47
CA GLU A 111 13.09 12.78 35.05
C GLU A 111 12.33 12.44 36.34
N SER A 112 12.20 11.16 36.72
CA SER A 112 11.48 10.75 37.93
C SER A 112 12.37 10.52 39.16
N LEU A 113 13.64 10.96 39.10
CA LEU A 113 14.64 10.77 40.18
C LEU A 113 15.04 12.06 40.93
N TYR A 114 14.35 13.18 40.71
CA TYR A 114 14.58 14.43 41.45
C TYR A 114 13.27 15.10 41.90
#